data_AF-A0A3P8I160-F1
#
_entry.id   AF-A0A3P8I160-F1
#
_cell.length_a   1.000
_cell.length_b   1.000
_cell.length_c   1.000
_cell.angle_alpha   90.00
_cell.angle_beta   90.00
_cell.angle_gamma   90.00
#
_symmetry.space_group_name_H-M   'P 1'
#
loop_
_entity.id
_entity.type
_entity.pdbx_description
1 polymer ?
#
loop_
_entity_poly.entity_id
_entity_poly.type
_entity_poly.pdbx_seq_one_letter_code
_entity_poly.pdbx_strand_id
1 'polypeptide(L)'
;MFRAILSGALYPNVIRLGERDRNGVVRRPKYLGRPSEGVSEIHSKSVNAMVWPKEPLWMVYFSKTRMENSSRPTIADSTIATLRDLLLLGGPLSKCQEGDCALIVGDWIQIQAESKVATLLKELRGSLDQLLLRKFNRPSTTYWDPSSDEGRLLHMVRDLLVTQPAPRVHNKLFNADPHSSDLSTSGRAPQPLQSSEDSDYE
;
A
#
# COMPACT_ATOMS: atom_id res chain seq x y z
N MET A 1 9.54 -11.44 -3.02
CA MET A 1 10.20 -12.32 -2.03
C MET A 1 10.63 -11.57 -0.76
N PHE A 2 11.63 -10.67 -0.79
CA PHE A 2 12.12 -10.00 0.44
C PHE A 2 11.03 -9.25 1.23
N ARG A 3 10.13 -8.54 0.53
CA ARG A 3 8.98 -7.86 1.16
C ARG A 3 8.07 -8.83 1.92
N ALA A 4 7.89 -10.05 1.40
CA ALA A 4 7.11 -11.09 2.07
C ALA A 4 7.76 -11.52 3.39
N ILE A 5 9.07 -11.78 3.34
CA ILE A 5 9.85 -12.17 4.52
C ILE A 5 9.78 -11.06 5.58
N LEU A 6 10.00 -9.81 5.19
CA LEU A 6 9.86 -8.65 6.09
C LEU A 6 8.44 -8.50 6.63
N SER A 7 7.43 -8.77 5.81
CA SER A 7 6.03 -8.68 6.23
C SER A 7 5.70 -9.70 7.33
N GLY A 8 6.25 -10.91 7.25
CA GLY A 8 6.10 -11.90 8.32
C GLY A 8 6.95 -11.58 9.55
N ALA A 9 8.20 -11.15 9.35
CA ALA A 9 9.12 -10.83 10.45
C ALA A 9 8.66 -9.61 11.28
N LEU A 10 8.04 -8.63 10.63
CA LEU A 10 7.58 -7.40 11.28
C LEU A 10 6.09 -7.47 11.68
N TYR A 11 5.37 -8.53 11.33
CA TYR A 11 4.01 -8.72 11.84
C TYR A 11 4.03 -8.80 13.39
N PRO A 12 3.12 -8.13 14.14
CA PRO A 12 1.87 -7.50 13.71
C PRO A 12 1.96 -6.01 13.36
N ASN A 13 3.15 -5.44 13.21
CA ASN A 13 3.36 -4.02 12.91
C ASN A 13 3.05 -3.71 11.44
N VAL A 14 1.76 -3.52 11.16
CA VAL A 14 1.24 -3.29 9.81
C VAL A 14 0.35 -2.05 9.80
N ILE A 15 0.52 -1.21 8.79
CA ILE A 15 -0.33 -0.05 8.52
C ILE A 15 -0.93 -0.14 7.11
N ARG A 16 -2.12 0.42 6.96
CA ARG A 16 -2.82 0.61 5.70
C ARG A 16 -2.90 2.10 5.37
N LEU A 17 -2.51 2.47 4.16
CA LEU A 17 -2.75 3.80 3.63
C LEU A 17 -4.06 3.77 2.84
N GLY A 18 -4.97 4.67 3.22
CA GLY A 18 -6.23 4.88 2.52
C GLY A 18 -6.06 5.67 1.22
N GLU A 19 -7.02 5.51 0.32
CA GLU A 19 -7.11 6.27 -0.93
C GLU A 19 -7.41 7.76 -0.69
N ARG A 20 -7.35 8.54 -1.77
CA ARG A 20 -7.76 9.95 -1.80
C ARG A 20 -9.21 10.08 -1.33
N ASP A 21 -9.48 11.14 -0.58
CA ASP A 21 -10.85 11.58 -0.31
C ASP A 21 -11.59 11.78 -1.65
N ARG A 22 -12.78 11.17 -1.80
CA ARG A 22 -13.61 11.21 -3.03
C ARG A 22 -13.95 12.63 -3.46
N ASN A 23 -13.82 13.60 -2.56
CA ASN A 23 -14.24 14.98 -2.75
C ASN A 23 -13.18 15.85 -3.46
N GLY A 24 -12.14 15.26 -4.07
CA GLY A 24 -11.13 16.01 -4.84
C GLY A 24 -10.16 16.84 -4.00
N VAL A 25 -10.39 16.97 -2.69
CA VAL A 25 -9.48 17.64 -1.76
C VAL A 25 -8.29 16.72 -1.48
N VAL A 26 -7.11 17.10 -1.99
CA VAL A 26 -5.86 16.36 -1.75
C VAL A 26 -5.44 16.53 -0.29
N ARG A 27 -5.82 15.57 0.56
CA ARG A 27 -5.31 15.45 1.94
C ARG A 27 -4.17 14.44 1.98
N ARG A 28 -3.18 14.65 2.86
CA ARG A 28 -2.15 13.65 3.12
C ARG A 28 -2.80 12.30 3.47
N PRO A 29 -2.29 11.18 2.93
CA PRO A 29 -2.86 9.87 3.24
C PRO A 29 -2.81 9.62 4.74
N LYS A 30 -3.87 9.01 5.28
CA LYS A 30 -3.91 8.56 6.67
C LYS A 30 -3.26 7.18 6.75
N TYR A 31 -2.34 7.01 7.69
CA TYR A 31 -1.71 5.73 7.98
C TYR A 31 -2.49 5.06 9.11
N LEU A 32 -3.32 4.09 8.75
CA LEU A 32 -4.23 3.40 9.67
C LEU A 32 -3.57 2.12 10.15
N GLY A 33 -3.35 2.00 11.46
CA GLY A 33 -2.93 0.73 12.06
C GLY A 33 -4.12 -0.21 12.27
N ARG A 34 -3.94 -1.17 13.17
CA ARG A 34 -5.06 -1.94 13.74
C ARG A 34 -6.11 -1.00 14.33
N PRO A 35 -7.40 -1.39 14.41
CA PRO A 35 -8.44 -0.55 14.99
C PRO A 35 -8.11 0.01 16.38
N SER A 36 -7.39 -0.76 17.21
CA SER A 36 -6.93 -0.35 18.54
C SER A 36 -5.78 0.65 18.55
N GLU A 37 -5.05 0.82 17.44
CA GLU A 37 -3.83 1.62 17.37
C GLU A 37 -4.03 3.03 16.78
N GLY A 38 -5.19 3.28 16.16
CA GLY A 38 -5.51 4.57 15.58
C GLY A 38 -4.62 4.97 14.40
N VAL A 39 -4.48 6.29 14.21
CA VAL A 39 -3.77 6.90 13.07
C VAL A 39 -2.32 7.21 13.45
N SER A 40 -1.39 6.86 12.57
CA SER A 40 0.05 7.16 12.68
C SER A 40 0.51 8.11 11.56
N GLU A 41 1.77 8.53 11.61
CA GLU A 41 2.43 9.30 10.55
C GLU A 41 3.77 8.66 10.17
N ILE A 42 4.21 8.86 8.94
CA ILE A 42 5.56 8.47 8.50
C ILE A 42 6.50 9.65 8.72
N HIS A 43 7.66 9.39 9.32
CA HIS A 43 8.68 10.39 9.55
C HIS A 43 9.16 11.02 8.24
N SER A 44 9.43 12.33 8.24
CA SER A 44 9.83 13.08 7.03
C SER A 44 11.11 12.57 6.37
N LYS A 45 12.03 11.96 7.14
CA LYS A 45 13.26 11.34 6.63
C LYS A 45 13.07 9.92 6.07
N SER A 46 11.88 9.34 6.23
CA SER A 46 11.61 8.03 5.65
C SER A 46 11.56 8.13 4.12
N VAL A 47 12.08 7.12 3.43
CA VAL A 47 11.96 7.04 1.96
C VAL A 47 10.50 6.94 1.50
N ASN A 48 9.59 6.51 2.39
CA ASN A 48 8.16 6.42 2.13
C ASN A 48 7.36 7.65 2.58
N ALA A 49 8.02 8.72 3.06
CA ALA A 49 7.34 9.91 3.58
C ALA A 49 6.44 10.62 2.55
N MET A 50 6.79 10.49 1.27
CA MET A 50 6.11 11.12 0.14
C MET A 50 5.43 10.10 -0.79
N VAL A 51 5.11 8.90 -0.27
CA VAL A 51 4.38 7.90 -1.04
C VAL A 51 2.90 8.25 -1.09
N TRP A 52 2.38 8.39 -2.30
CA TRP A 52 0.96 8.59 -2.56
C TRP A 52 0.38 7.38 -3.28
N PRO A 53 -0.45 6.57 -2.61
CA PRO A 53 -1.01 5.38 -3.23
C PRO A 53 -2.23 5.73 -4.10
N LYS A 54 -2.40 5.04 -5.24
CA LYS A 54 -3.61 5.14 -6.08
C LYS A 54 -4.73 4.19 -5.63
N GLU A 55 -4.35 3.11 -4.96
CA GLU A 55 -5.19 2.03 -4.44
C GLU A 55 -4.74 1.76 -3.00
N PRO A 56 -5.48 1.04 -2.15
CA PRO A 56 -5.07 0.81 -0.78
C PRO A 56 -3.71 0.14 -0.70
N LEU A 57 -2.78 0.74 0.04
CA LEU A 57 -1.40 0.29 0.15
C LEU A 57 -1.11 -0.21 1.57
N TRP A 58 -0.39 -1.31 1.68
CA TRP A 58 0.05 -1.86 2.95
C TRP A 58 1.52 -1.57 3.19
N MET A 59 1.89 -1.33 4.43
CA MET A 59 3.28 -1.23 4.85
C MET A 59 3.48 -1.97 6.17
N VAL A 60 4.67 -2.54 6.33
CA VAL A 60 5.14 -3.07 7.61
C VAL A 60 6.25 -2.18 8.17
N TYR A 61 6.41 -2.15 9.49
CA TYR A 61 7.37 -1.30 10.18
C TYR A 61 8.02 -1.99 11.38
N PHE A 62 9.23 -1.58 11.75
CA PHE A 62 9.91 -2.05 12.95
C PHE A 62 9.57 -1.17 14.15
N SER A 63 9.65 0.16 14.01
CA SER A 63 9.48 1.08 15.14
C SER A 63 8.35 2.10 14.94
N LYS A 64 7.61 2.36 16.02
CA LYS A 64 6.57 3.40 16.11
C LYS A 64 6.71 4.13 17.43
N THR A 65 7.04 5.42 17.38
CA THR A 65 7.37 6.22 18.57
C THR A 65 6.70 7.58 18.50
N ARG A 66 6.23 8.10 19.63
CA ARG A 66 5.74 9.49 19.70
C ARG A 66 6.91 10.44 19.81
N MET A 67 7.13 11.25 18.77
CA MET A 67 8.16 12.30 18.79
C MET A 67 7.65 13.55 19.48
N GLU A 68 8.55 14.32 20.09
CA GLU A 68 8.25 15.53 20.88
C GLU A 68 7.41 16.56 20.10
N ASN A 69 7.74 16.76 18.82
CA ASN A 69 7.05 17.72 17.93
C ASN A 69 5.92 17.09 17.10
N SER A 70 5.48 15.87 17.42
CA SER A 70 4.45 15.16 16.66
C SER A 70 3.17 14.98 17.45
N SER A 71 2.04 15.35 16.83
CA SER A 71 0.71 15.11 17.41
C SER A 71 0.33 13.62 17.42
N ARG A 72 0.97 12.80 16.57
CA ARG A 72 0.67 11.37 16.37
C ARG A 72 1.91 10.49 16.52
N PRO A 73 1.75 9.19 16.81
CA PRO A 73 2.86 8.24 16.73
C PRO A 73 3.49 8.26 15.33
N THR A 74 4.81 8.33 15.29
CA THR A 74 5.59 8.45 14.07
C THR A 74 6.37 7.16 13.80
N ILE A 75 6.33 6.70 12.55
CA ILE A 75 7.02 5.52 12.04
C ILE A 75 8.21 5.99 11.21
N ALA A 76 9.42 5.63 11.62
CA ALA A 76 10.65 6.07 10.96
C ALA A 76 11.01 5.18 9.77
N ASP A 77 10.93 3.87 9.98
CA ASP A 77 11.25 2.83 9.01
C ASP A 77 9.95 2.15 8.55
N SER A 78 9.83 1.92 7.25
CA SER A 78 8.68 1.20 6.70
C SER A 78 9.06 0.52 5.39
N THR A 79 8.46 -0.64 5.15
CA THR A 79 8.57 -1.37 3.89
C THR A 79 7.19 -1.54 3.31
N ILE A 80 7.02 -1.17 2.04
CA ILE A 80 5.79 -1.45 1.30
C ILE A 80 5.60 -2.96 1.21
N ALA A 81 4.44 -3.43 1.67
CA ALA A 81 4.02 -4.81 1.61
C ALA A 81 2.86 -4.95 0.64
N THR A 82 2.69 -6.16 0.12
CA THR A 82 1.51 -6.52 -0.66
C THR A 82 0.49 -7.24 0.21
N LEU A 83 -0.77 -7.27 -0.26
CA LEU A 83 -1.79 -8.07 0.42
C LEU A 83 -1.44 -9.57 0.39
N ARG A 84 -0.78 -10.06 -0.68
CA ARG A 84 -0.32 -11.46 -0.77
C ARG A 84 0.78 -11.77 0.25
N ASP A 85 1.70 -10.85 0.47
CA ASP A 85 2.75 -10.98 1.50
C ASP A 85 2.12 -11.22 2.88
N LEU A 86 1.17 -10.37 3.26
CA LEU A 86 0.44 -10.47 4.52
C LEU A 86 -0.48 -11.70 4.56
N LEU A 87 -1.06 -12.07 3.43
CA LEU A 87 -1.89 -13.26 3.24
C LEU A 87 -1.13 -14.56 3.28
N LEU A 88 0.19 -14.59 3.12
CA LEU A 88 0.96 -15.81 3.24
C LEU A 88 1.74 -15.87 4.56
N LEU A 89 2.36 -14.76 4.96
CA LEU A 89 3.32 -14.72 6.06
C LEU A 89 2.91 -13.80 7.21
N GLY A 90 1.78 -13.09 7.12
CA GLY A 90 1.27 -12.27 8.21
C GLY A 90 0.62 -13.11 9.33
N GLY A 91 -0.28 -12.48 10.07
CA GLY A 91 -0.96 -13.11 11.21
C GLY A 91 -1.89 -14.28 10.88
N PRO A 92 -2.59 -14.81 11.90
CA PRO A 92 -3.53 -15.91 11.76
C PRO A 92 -4.53 -15.70 10.63
N LEU A 93 -4.79 -16.75 9.84
CA LEU A 93 -5.69 -16.71 8.69
C LEU A 93 -7.01 -17.42 9.00
N SER A 94 -8.07 -16.66 9.26
CA SER A 94 -9.40 -17.18 9.56
C SER A 94 -10.34 -17.06 8.36
N LYS A 95 -11.38 -17.91 8.34
CA LYS A 95 -12.47 -17.80 7.35
C LYS A 95 -13.37 -16.67 7.84
N CYS A 96 -13.79 -15.81 6.94
CA CYS A 96 -14.81 -14.82 7.24
C CYS A 96 -16.16 -15.56 7.41
N GLN A 97 -16.84 -15.37 8.54
CA GLN A 97 -18.11 -16.04 8.84
C GLN A 97 -19.33 -15.24 8.37
N GLU A 98 -19.20 -13.92 8.22
CA GLU A 98 -20.30 -13.01 7.87
C GLU A 98 -19.82 -11.91 6.90
N GLY A 99 -20.67 -11.54 5.94
CA GLY A 99 -20.44 -10.45 4.98
C GLY A 99 -19.75 -10.85 3.67
N ASP A 100 -19.31 -9.85 2.91
CA ASP A 100 -18.69 -10.04 1.58
C ASP A 100 -17.18 -10.36 1.62
N CYS A 101 -16.64 -10.77 2.77
CA CYS A 101 -15.23 -11.19 2.88
C CYS A 101 -15.06 -12.70 2.83
N ALA A 102 -13.88 -13.16 2.40
CA ALA A 102 -13.53 -14.57 2.33
C ALA A 102 -12.49 -14.96 3.40
N LEU A 103 -11.53 -14.07 3.66
CA LEU A 103 -10.42 -14.30 4.58
C LEU A 103 -10.21 -13.09 5.50
N ILE A 104 -9.76 -13.36 6.72
CA ILE A 104 -9.33 -12.33 7.67
C ILE A 104 -7.91 -12.68 8.13
N VAL A 105 -6.99 -11.71 8.03
CA VAL A 105 -5.63 -11.82 8.57
C VAL A 105 -5.55 -11.04 9.87
N GLY A 106 -5.22 -11.73 10.97
CA GLY A 106 -4.98 -11.11 12.27
C GLY A 106 -6.18 -10.38 12.86
N ASP A 107 -7.39 -10.80 12.50
CA ASP A 107 -8.67 -10.28 13.01
C ASP A 107 -9.04 -8.84 12.59
N TRP A 108 -8.34 -8.24 11.62
CA TRP A 108 -8.68 -6.89 11.13
C TRP A 108 -8.50 -6.66 9.63
N ILE A 109 -7.63 -7.42 8.96
CA ILE A 109 -7.42 -7.28 7.51
C ILE A 109 -8.41 -8.20 6.80
N GLN A 110 -9.52 -7.64 6.37
CA GLN A 110 -10.55 -8.35 5.63
C GLN A 110 -10.25 -8.36 4.13
N ILE A 111 -10.46 -9.52 3.50
CA ILE A 111 -10.08 -9.75 2.11
C ILE A 111 -11.25 -10.42 1.40
N GLN A 112 -11.66 -9.81 0.29
CA GLN A 112 -12.62 -10.38 -0.63
C GLN A 112 -11.87 -11.25 -1.63
N ALA A 113 -12.30 -12.51 -1.77
CA ALA A 113 -11.74 -13.46 -2.70
C ALA A 113 -12.76 -14.54 -3.02
N GLU A 114 -12.58 -15.24 -4.13
CA GLU A 114 -13.37 -16.44 -4.40
C GLU A 114 -13.06 -17.53 -3.37
N SER A 115 -14.06 -18.34 -3.04
CA SER A 115 -13.93 -19.44 -2.07
C SER A 115 -12.78 -20.39 -2.41
N LYS A 116 -12.54 -20.65 -3.71
CA LYS A 116 -11.43 -21.50 -4.17
C LYS A 116 -10.07 -20.90 -3.83
N VAL A 117 -9.90 -19.58 -4.01
CA VAL A 117 -8.67 -18.86 -3.67
C VAL A 117 -8.45 -18.89 -2.16
N ALA A 118 -9.51 -18.70 -1.39
CA ALA A 118 -9.43 -18.73 0.07
C ALA A 118 -9.00 -20.10 0.61
N THR A 119 -9.57 -21.18 0.08
CA THR A 119 -9.18 -22.56 0.43
C THR A 119 -7.74 -22.85 0.03
N LEU A 120 -7.35 -22.51 -1.20
CA LEU A 120 -5.99 -22.71 -1.69
C LEU A 120 -4.94 -22.03 -0.80
N LEU A 121 -5.17 -20.78 -0.42
CA LEU A 121 -4.26 -20.03 0.45
C LEU A 121 -4.12 -20.68 1.84
N LYS A 122 -5.22 -21.19 2.40
CA LYS A 122 -5.21 -21.89 3.69
C LYS A 122 -4.43 -23.19 3.63
N GLU A 123 -4.65 -24.00 2.61
CA GLU A 123 -3.93 -25.27 2.41
C GLU A 123 -2.45 -25.04 2.16
N LEU A 124 -2.10 -24.01 1.38
CA LEU A 124 -0.72 -23.62 1.12
C LEU A 124 -0.01 -23.18 2.41
N ARG A 125 -0.64 -22.33 3.21
CA ARG A 125 -0.12 -21.93 4.53
C ARG A 125 0.06 -23.14 5.45
N GLY A 126 -0.95 -23.99 5.57
CA GLY A 126 -0.87 -25.17 6.42
C GLY A 126 0.25 -26.12 6.00
N SER A 127 0.48 -26.27 4.69
CA SER A 127 1.61 -27.05 4.16
C SER A 127 2.96 -26.41 4.50
N LEU A 128 3.06 -25.08 4.41
CA LEU A 128 4.26 -24.34 4.79
C LEU A 128 4.53 -24.46 6.30
N ASP A 129 3.52 -24.31 7.15
CA ASP A 129 3.65 -24.46 8.60
C ASP A 129 4.10 -25.87 8.99
N GLN A 130 3.55 -26.91 8.33
CA GLN A 130 4.00 -28.29 8.52
C GLN A 130 5.46 -28.49 8.08
N LEU A 131 5.88 -27.88 6.98
CA LEU A 131 7.29 -27.92 6.55
C LEU A 131 8.19 -27.24 7.59
N LEU A 132 7.83 -26.04 8.05
CA LEU A 132 8.59 -25.28 9.04
C LEU A 132 8.67 -26.03 10.37
N LEU A 133 7.57 -26.63 10.84
CA LEU A 133 7.54 -27.45 12.05
C LEU A 133 8.44 -28.69 11.91
N ARG A 134 8.42 -29.36 10.76
CA ARG A 134 9.33 -30.48 10.48
C ARG A 134 10.80 -30.05 10.52
N LYS A 135 11.15 -28.91 9.89
CA LYS A 135 12.51 -28.36 9.89
C LYS A 135 12.95 -27.86 11.27
N PHE A 136 12.02 -27.34 12.07
CA PHE A 136 12.28 -26.97 13.46
C PHE A 136 12.63 -28.20 14.30
N ASN A 137 11.84 -29.27 14.20
CA ASN A 137 12.07 -30.51 14.95
C ASN A 137 13.29 -31.31 14.45
N ARG A 138 13.59 -31.24 13.15
CA ARG A 138 14.71 -31.94 12.50
C ARG A 138 15.41 -31.02 11.50
N PRO A 139 16.38 -30.21 11.97
CA PRO A 139 17.13 -29.30 11.11
C PRO A 139 17.83 -30.05 9.99
N SER A 140 17.64 -29.57 8.77
CA SER A 140 18.23 -30.13 7.55
C SER A 140 18.30 -29.03 6.49
N THR A 141 19.21 -29.18 5.53
CA THR A 141 19.28 -28.28 4.37
C THR A 141 17.94 -28.24 3.64
N THR A 142 17.56 -27.07 3.14
CA THR A 142 16.34 -26.91 2.34
C THR A 142 16.54 -27.53 0.96
N TYR A 143 15.62 -28.43 0.56
CA TYR A 143 15.66 -29.07 -0.75
C TYR A 143 14.79 -28.29 -1.74
N TRP A 144 15.42 -27.62 -2.69
CA TRP A 144 14.74 -26.79 -3.70
C TRP A 144 14.36 -27.53 -4.99
N ASP A 145 14.69 -28.83 -5.11
CA ASP A 145 14.38 -29.60 -6.32
C ASP A 145 12.85 -29.70 -6.53
N PRO A 146 12.30 -29.23 -7.67
CA PRO A 146 10.87 -29.34 -8.01
C PRO A 146 10.33 -30.78 -8.06
N SER A 147 11.19 -31.80 -8.13
CA SER A 147 10.77 -33.20 -8.04
C SER A 147 10.34 -33.62 -6.62
N SER A 148 10.79 -32.89 -5.59
CA SER A 148 10.50 -33.16 -4.19
C SER A 148 9.25 -32.42 -3.70
N ASP A 149 8.57 -32.97 -2.69
CA ASP A 149 7.41 -32.30 -2.08
C ASP A 149 7.78 -30.94 -1.46
N GLU A 150 8.95 -30.87 -0.81
CA GLU A 150 9.49 -29.64 -0.23
C GLU A 150 9.74 -28.59 -1.32
N GLY A 151 10.43 -28.97 -2.40
CA GLY A 151 10.71 -28.07 -3.51
C GLY A 151 9.44 -27.58 -4.19
N ARG A 152 8.48 -28.46 -4.51
CA ARG A 152 7.20 -28.04 -5.11
C ARG A 152 6.48 -27.01 -4.27
N LEU A 153 6.41 -27.23 -2.95
CA LEU A 153 5.79 -26.29 -2.03
C LEU A 153 6.48 -24.91 -2.04
N LEU A 154 7.81 -24.89 -1.96
CA LEU A 154 8.58 -23.65 -1.97
C LEU A 154 8.49 -22.91 -3.31
N HIS A 155 8.43 -23.64 -4.42
CA HIS A 155 8.19 -23.08 -5.75
C HIS A 155 6.79 -22.46 -5.87
N MET A 156 5.75 -23.11 -5.36
CA MET A 156 4.39 -22.53 -5.30
C MET A 156 4.35 -21.25 -4.48
N VAL A 157 5.01 -21.23 -3.31
CA VAL A 157 5.14 -20.04 -2.46
C VAL A 157 5.85 -18.91 -3.22
N ARG A 158 6.97 -19.21 -3.86
CA ARG A 158 7.72 -18.24 -4.69
C ARG A 158 6.83 -17.67 -5.79
N ASP A 159 6.13 -18.52 -6.54
CA ASP A 159 5.32 -18.10 -7.69
C ASP A 159 4.15 -17.23 -7.24
N LEU A 160 3.49 -17.58 -6.13
CA LEU A 160 2.44 -16.75 -5.53
C LEU A 160 2.94 -15.33 -5.18
N LEU A 161 4.15 -15.24 -4.61
CA LEU A 161 4.75 -13.98 -4.15
C LEU A 161 5.37 -13.14 -5.28
N VAL A 162 5.81 -13.76 -6.37
CA VAL A 162 6.50 -13.06 -7.48
C VAL A 162 5.54 -12.64 -8.59
N THR A 163 4.40 -13.33 -8.76
CA THR A 163 3.41 -13.03 -9.81
C THR A 163 2.60 -11.75 -9.56
N GLN A 164 2.88 -10.98 -8.50
CA GLN A 164 2.14 -9.76 -8.21
C GLN A 164 2.73 -8.54 -8.94
N PRO A 165 1.90 -7.70 -9.59
CA PRO A 165 2.36 -6.40 -10.07
C PRO A 165 2.84 -5.53 -8.90
N ALA A 166 3.88 -4.72 -9.15
CA ALA A 166 4.38 -3.79 -8.16
C ALA A 166 3.24 -2.84 -7.68
N PRO A 167 3.17 -2.52 -6.37
CA PRO A 167 2.19 -1.57 -5.87
C PRO A 167 2.26 -0.24 -6.62
N ARG A 168 1.09 0.28 -7.04
CA ARG A 168 1.01 1.50 -7.86
C ARG A 168 1.12 2.73 -6.96
N VAL A 169 2.36 3.18 -6.77
CA VAL A 169 2.70 4.36 -5.97
C VAL A 169 3.23 5.48 -6.85
N HIS A 170 2.97 6.73 -6.46
CA HIS A 170 3.56 7.90 -7.08
C HIS A 170 4.40 8.62 -6.03
N ASN A 171 5.66 8.88 -6.35
CA ASN A 171 6.49 9.79 -5.59
C ASN A 171 6.32 11.16 -6.22
N LYS A 172 5.68 12.09 -5.51
CA LYS A 172 5.89 13.49 -5.85
C LYS A 172 7.31 13.82 -5.38
N LEU A 173 8.28 13.66 -6.27
CA LEU A 173 9.50 14.48 -6.18
C LEU A 173 9.00 15.93 -6.11
N PHE A 174 9.53 16.70 -5.16
CA PHE A 174 9.30 18.14 -5.11
C PHE A 174 9.82 18.77 -6.40
N ASN A 175 9.02 18.81 -7.46
CA ASN A 175 9.11 19.89 -8.43
C ASN A 175 8.34 21.06 -7.82
N ALA A 176 9.06 21.84 -7.02
CA ALA A 176 8.73 23.24 -6.88
C ALA A 176 9.16 23.91 -8.19
N ASP A 177 8.26 23.97 -9.18
CA ASP A 177 8.31 25.00 -10.20
C ASP A 177 7.34 26.11 -9.75
N PRO A 178 7.81 27.23 -9.20
CA PRO A 178 6.96 28.35 -8.82
C PRO A 178 6.84 29.35 -9.98
N HIS A 179 6.71 28.91 -11.25
CA HIS A 179 6.42 29.83 -12.36
C HIS A 179 5.64 29.13 -13.48
N SER A 180 4.34 28.98 -13.29
CA SER A 180 3.39 29.05 -14.41
C SER A 180 2.23 29.91 -13.97
N SER A 181 2.52 31.21 -13.84
CA SER A 181 1.49 32.25 -13.82
C SER A 181 0.65 32.13 -15.08
N ASP A 182 -0.64 31.92 -14.84
CA ASP A 182 -1.78 32.35 -15.64
C ASP A 182 -1.44 33.01 -16.98
N LEU A 183 -1.61 32.24 -18.05
CA LEU A 183 -1.86 32.81 -19.37
C LEU A 183 -3.02 32.05 -20.02
N SER A 184 -4.23 32.27 -19.51
CA SER A 184 -5.46 32.06 -20.26
C SER A 184 -6.12 33.41 -20.53
N THR A 185 -5.77 33.95 -21.70
CA THR A 185 -6.67 34.65 -22.63
C THR A 185 -7.72 35.56 -22.00
N SER A 186 -7.35 36.85 -21.95
CA SER A 186 -8.23 38.00 -21.99
C SER A 186 -9.43 37.78 -22.90
N GLY A 187 -10.63 37.87 -22.31
CA GLY A 187 -11.89 37.98 -23.03
C GLY A 187 -11.90 39.27 -23.84
N ARG A 188 -12.03 39.12 -25.16
CA ARG A 188 -12.28 40.23 -26.08
C ARG A 188 -13.69 40.76 -25.84
N ALA A 189 -13.80 41.88 -25.13
CA ALA A 189 -14.99 42.70 -25.13
C ALA A 189 -15.17 43.38 -26.50
N PRO A 190 -16.40 43.55 -27.01
CA PRO A 190 -16.67 44.21 -28.29
C PRO A 190 -16.46 45.73 -28.18
N GLN A 191 -15.76 46.32 -29.14
CA GLN A 191 -15.61 47.77 -29.29
C GLN A 191 -16.93 48.40 -29.78
N PRO A 192 -17.33 49.58 -29.26
CA PRO A 192 -18.42 50.36 -29.83
C PRO A 192 -17.95 51.12 -31.08
N LEU A 193 -18.84 51.18 -32.09
CA LEU A 193 -18.69 52.04 -33.26
C LEU A 193 -18.59 53.51 -32.82
N GLN A 194 -17.51 54.19 -33.21
CA GLN A 194 -17.45 55.64 -33.24
C GLN A 194 -17.71 56.12 -34.67
N SER A 195 -18.74 56.96 -34.77
CA SER A 195 -19.15 57.74 -35.92
C SER A 195 -18.07 58.72 -36.35
N SER A 196 -17.87 58.80 -37.66
CA SER A 196 -17.13 59.83 -38.38
C SER A 196 -17.75 61.21 -38.15
N GLU A 197 -16.98 62.13 -37.57
CA GLU A 197 -17.21 63.57 -37.72
C GLU A 197 -16.22 64.08 -38.76
N ASP A 198 -16.75 64.38 -39.96
CA ASP A 198 -16.08 65.20 -40.97
C ASP A 198 -16.06 66.65 -40.47
N SER A 199 -14.87 67.24 -40.41
CA SER A 199 -14.66 68.68 -40.27
C SER A 199 -14.38 69.28 -41.64
N ASP A 200 -15.30 70.11 -42.10
CA ASP A 200 -15.25 70.87 -43.36
C ASP A 200 -14.76 72.32 -43.08
N TYR A 201 -14.02 72.89 -44.04
CA TYR A 201 -13.50 74.28 -44.20
C TYR A 201 -12.29 74.67 -43.32
N GLU A 202 -11.17 75.25 -43.82
CA GLU A 202 -10.84 76.09 -44.99
C GLU A 202 -9.51 75.66 -45.66
#